data_AF-A0A919DQP4-F1
#
_entry.id   AF-A0A919DQP4-F1
#
_cell.length_a   1.000
_cell.length_b   1.000
_cell.length_c   1.000
_cell.angle_alpha   90.00
_cell.angle_beta   90.00
_cell.angle_gamma   90.00
#
_symmetry.space_group_name_H-M   'P 1'
#
loop_
_entity.id
_entity.type
_entity.pdbx_description
1 polymer ?
#
loop_
_entity_poly.entity_id
_entity_poly.type
_entity_poly.pdbx_seq_one_letter_code
_entity_poly.pdbx_strand_id
1 'polypeptide(L)'
;MHDVARISDETRRDNEAAIRHVMDRLLAGEVPAGSKCDIKTLATQAGVARTGFYPKKNRDGSPRPGPYQHLTEEFERRLAELRETGVIPDRQTAQIERLKEQVSGLKERLAARDEQIGGLTDCRERALSQIAAQRMEIERRSGSARSPRRSWPRYTT
;
A
#
# COMPACT_ATOMS: atom_id res chain seq x y z
N MET A 1 18.87 -43.63 34.92
CA MET A 1 19.24 -42.90 33.68
C MET A 1 17.98 -42.20 33.21
N HIS A 2 17.86 -40.88 33.44
CA HIS A 2 16.65 -40.12 33.13
C HIS A 2 16.63 -39.80 31.63
N ASP A 3 15.64 -40.35 30.92
CA ASP A 3 15.44 -40.16 29.49
C ASP A 3 14.84 -38.77 29.23
N VAL A 4 15.46 -38.02 28.34
CA VAL A 4 15.17 -36.60 28.10
C VAL A 4 13.85 -36.45 27.31
N ALA A 5 12.84 -35.89 27.98
CA ALA A 5 11.75 -35.09 27.40
C ALA A 5 10.94 -35.70 26.21
N ARG A 6 10.28 -36.84 26.41
CA ARG A 6 9.09 -37.20 25.62
C ARG A 6 7.86 -36.57 26.28
N ILE A 7 7.28 -35.56 25.63
CA ILE A 7 5.92 -35.10 25.95
C ILE A 7 5.00 -36.33 25.84
N SER A 8 4.15 -36.58 26.84
CA SER A 8 3.20 -37.70 26.77
C SER A 8 2.24 -37.52 25.59
N ASP A 9 1.67 -38.61 25.09
CA ASP A 9 0.69 -38.52 24.00
C ASP A 9 -0.55 -37.71 24.41
N GLU A 10 -0.92 -37.74 25.69
CA GLU A 10 -1.97 -36.91 26.27
C GLU A 10 -1.61 -35.43 26.21
N THR A 11 -0.45 -35.03 26.74
CA THR A 11 -0.01 -33.62 26.68
C THR A 11 0.16 -33.14 25.25
N ARG A 12 0.56 -34.02 24.32
CA ARG A 12 0.61 -33.68 22.89
C ARG A 12 -0.78 -33.40 22.34
N ARG A 13 -1.78 -34.24 22.63
CA ARG A 13 -3.17 -34.04 22.19
C ARG A 13 -3.77 -32.76 22.77
N ASP A 14 -3.54 -32.49 24.05
CA ASP A 14 -4.03 -31.29 24.72
C ASP A 14 -3.43 -30.03 24.09
N ASN A 15 -2.12 -30.05 23.83
CA ASN A 15 -1.44 -28.97 23.14
C ASN A 15 -1.97 -28.78 21.72
N GLU A 16 -2.20 -29.85 20.96
CA GLU A 16 -2.78 -29.74 19.62
C GLU A 16 -4.20 -29.15 19.66
N ALA A 17 -5.02 -29.53 20.64
CA ALA A 17 -6.36 -28.96 20.83
C ALA A 17 -6.28 -27.46 21.17
N ALA A 18 -5.37 -27.07 22.07
CA ALA A 18 -5.12 -25.67 22.41
C ALA A 18 -4.63 -24.87 21.19
N ILE A 19 -3.70 -25.42 20.40
CA ILE A 19 -3.20 -24.79 19.17
C ILE A 19 -4.33 -24.59 18.18
N ARG A 20 -5.17 -25.61 17.90
CA ARG A 20 -6.30 -25.48 16.97
C ARG A 20 -7.32 -24.45 17.46
N HIS A 21 -7.63 -24.43 18.75
CA HIS A 21 -8.53 -23.42 19.33
C HIS A 21 -8.00 -21.99 19.14
N VAL A 22 -6.72 -21.75 19.43
CA VAL A 22 -6.07 -20.45 19.22
C VAL A 22 -6.00 -20.12 17.72
N MET A 23 -5.75 -21.11 16.87
CA MET A 23 -5.73 -20.96 15.42
C MET A 23 -7.04 -20.39 14.92
N ASP A 24 -8.17 -20.98 15.32
CA ASP A 24 -9.50 -20.54 14.91
C ASP A 24 -9.77 -19.09 15.37
N ARG A 25 -9.37 -18.73 16.60
CA ARG A 25 -9.50 -17.36 17.11
C ARG A 25 -8.66 -16.35 16.31
N LEU A 26 -7.39 -16.66 16.04
CA LEU A 26 -6.52 -15.78 15.25
C LEU A 26 -7.05 -15.59 13.83
N LEU A 27 -7.52 -16.67 13.19
CA LEU A 27 -8.11 -16.63 11.85
C LEU A 27 -9.44 -15.87 11.81
N ALA A 28 -10.21 -15.89 12.90
CA ALA A 28 -11.40 -15.05 13.07
C ALA A 28 -11.08 -13.56 13.30
N GLY A 29 -9.79 -13.19 13.41
CA GLY A 29 -9.35 -11.82 13.61
C GLY A 29 -9.21 -11.40 15.08
N GLU A 30 -9.32 -12.33 16.03
CA GLU A 30 -9.03 -12.08 17.45
C GLU A 30 -7.51 -12.04 17.72
N VAL A 31 -6.80 -11.22 16.94
CA VAL A 31 -5.36 -11.04 17.06
C VAL A 31 -5.08 -10.07 18.22
N PRO A 32 -4.26 -10.44 19.21
CA PRO A 32 -3.90 -9.56 20.31
C PRO A 32 -3.30 -8.24 19.82
N ALA A 33 -3.59 -7.14 20.53
CA ALA A 33 -3.07 -5.82 20.18
C ALA A 33 -1.53 -5.82 20.10
N GLY A 34 -0.98 -5.28 19.01
CA GLY A 34 0.46 -5.25 18.78
C GLY A 34 1.08 -6.56 18.28
N SER A 35 0.27 -7.61 18.11
CA SER A 35 0.69 -8.90 17.55
C SER A 35 0.20 -9.06 16.11
N LYS A 36 0.78 -10.03 15.39
CA LYS A 36 0.38 -10.38 14.02
C LYS A 36 -0.35 -11.72 14.01
N CYS A 37 -1.13 -11.98 12.97
CA CYS A 37 -1.66 -13.31 12.71
C CYS A 37 -0.53 -14.20 12.15
N ASP A 38 0.37 -14.68 13.02
CA ASP A 38 1.55 -15.47 12.67
C ASP A 38 1.79 -16.65 13.63
N ILE A 39 2.68 -17.58 13.23
CA ILE A 39 3.06 -18.77 14.02
C ILE A 39 3.67 -18.40 15.39
N LYS A 40 4.34 -17.24 15.48
CA LYS A 40 4.90 -16.77 16.76
C LYS A 40 3.78 -16.49 17.75
N THR A 41 2.76 -15.77 17.32
CA THR A 41 1.59 -15.42 18.12
C THR A 41 0.77 -16.67 18.44
N LEU A 42 0.58 -17.58 17.48
CA LEU A 42 -0.06 -18.88 17.69
C LEU A 42 0.64 -19.67 18.81
N ALA A 43 1.96 -19.82 18.75
CA ALA A 43 2.73 -20.53 19.76
C ALA A 43 2.62 -19.89 21.15
N THR A 44 2.77 -18.56 21.23
CA THR A 44 2.67 -17.81 22.48
C THR A 44 1.29 -17.92 23.11
N GLN A 45 0.23 -17.77 22.33
CA GLN A 45 -1.16 -17.83 22.83
C GLN A 45 -1.59 -19.26 23.19
N ALA A 46 -1.07 -20.27 22.48
CA ALA A 46 -1.33 -21.68 22.81
C ALA A 46 -0.43 -22.22 23.95
N GLY A 47 0.49 -21.42 24.49
CA GLY A 47 1.36 -21.83 25.59
C GLY A 47 2.42 -22.87 25.20
N VAL A 48 2.73 -23.02 23.91
CA VAL A 48 3.67 -24.02 23.41
C VAL A 48 4.97 -23.39 22.90
N ALA A 49 6.07 -24.12 22.97
CA ALA A 49 7.34 -23.66 22.43
C ALA A 49 7.27 -23.52 20.90
N ARG A 50 7.64 -22.33 20.38
CA ARG A 50 7.66 -22.05 18.93
C ARG A 50 8.51 -23.05 18.14
N THR A 51 9.56 -23.62 18.73
CA THR A 51 10.40 -24.64 18.09
C THR A 51 9.66 -25.96 17.82
N GLY A 52 8.46 -26.17 18.37
CA GLY A 52 7.60 -27.32 18.09
C GLY A 52 6.98 -27.30 16.69
N PHE A 53 6.86 -26.13 16.08
CA PHE A 53 6.26 -25.90 14.76
C PHE A 53 7.23 -26.10 13.59
N TYR A 54 8.53 -26.26 13.87
CA TYR A 54 9.58 -26.34 12.86
C TYR A 54 10.31 -27.69 12.89
N PRO A 55 10.82 -28.16 11.74
CA PRO A 55 11.65 -29.34 11.68
C PRO A 55 12.92 -29.17 12.54
N LYS A 56 13.31 -30.25 13.18
CA LYS A 56 14.53 -30.37 13.99
C LYS A 56 15.51 -31.32 13.30
N LYS A 57 16.77 -31.32 13.73
CA LYS A 57 17.76 -32.29 13.26
C LYS A 57 17.90 -33.43 14.27
N ASN A 58 17.93 -34.66 13.76
CA ASN A 58 18.34 -35.83 14.53
C ASN A 58 19.86 -35.80 14.77
N ARG A 59 20.34 -36.70 15.64
CA ARG A 59 21.78 -36.81 15.97
C ARG A 59 22.66 -37.13 14.75
N ASP A 60 22.10 -37.83 13.77
CA ASP A 60 22.73 -38.18 12.48
C ASP A 60 22.64 -37.04 11.44
N GLY A 61 22.04 -35.90 11.79
CA GLY A 61 21.83 -34.76 10.89
C GLY A 61 20.58 -34.86 10.00
N SER A 62 19.84 -35.98 10.04
CA SER A 62 18.61 -36.13 9.27
C SER A 62 17.49 -35.21 9.78
N PRO A 63 16.62 -34.69 8.91
CA PRO A 63 15.50 -33.85 9.33
C PRO A 63 14.43 -34.71 10.02
N ARG A 64 13.93 -34.21 11.15
CA ARG A 64 12.80 -34.76 11.89
C ARG A 64 11.71 -33.70 11.99
N PRO A 65 10.46 -34.02 11.64
CA PRO A 65 9.38 -33.05 11.77
C PRO A 65 9.18 -32.62 13.22
N GLY A 66 8.86 -31.34 13.41
CA GLY A 66 8.45 -30.83 14.71
C GLY A 66 7.14 -31.48 15.17
N PRO A 67 6.90 -31.60 16.48
CA PRO A 67 5.67 -32.21 17.01
C PRO A 67 4.39 -31.56 16.48
N TYR A 68 4.43 -30.26 16.15
CA TYR A 68 3.29 -29.47 15.68
C TYR A 68 3.50 -28.92 14.27
N GLN A 69 4.44 -29.46 13.50
CA GLN A 69 4.74 -28.95 12.15
C GLN A 69 3.51 -29.00 11.23
N HIS A 70 2.71 -30.06 11.32
CA HIS A 70 1.48 -30.19 10.52
C HIS A 70 0.46 -29.08 10.83
N LEU A 71 0.48 -28.51 12.05
CA LEU A 71 -0.38 -27.38 12.43
C LEU A 71 0.14 -26.05 11.86
N THR A 72 1.44 -25.94 11.60
CA THR A 72 2.00 -24.83 10.81
C THR A 72 1.41 -24.84 9.41
N GLU A 73 1.49 -25.98 8.74
CA GLU A 73 1.02 -26.18 7.37
C GLU A 73 -0.51 -25.94 7.27
N GLU A 74 -1.26 -26.42 8.26
CA GLU A 74 -2.70 -26.16 8.37
C GLU A 74 -3.01 -24.66 8.55
N PHE A 75 -2.33 -23.98 9.46
CA PHE A 75 -2.55 -22.55 9.71
C PHE A 75 -2.22 -21.71 8.48
N GLU A 76 -1.08 -21.98 7.84
CA GLU A 76 -0.63 -21.26 6.65
C GLU A 76 -1.60 -21.47 5.47
N ARG A 77 -2.09 -22.71 5.28
CA ARG A 77 -3.11 -23.01 4.26
C ARG A 77 -4.39 -22.22 4.51
N ARG A 78 -4.96 -22.29 5.73
CA ARG A 78 -6.21 -21.57 6.06
C ARG A 78 -6.03 -20.05 5.98
N LEU A 79 -4.87 -19.52 6.37
CA LEU A 79 -4.56 -18.10 6.26
C LEU A 79 -4.44 -17.65 4.80
N ALA A 80 -3.89 -18.49 3.93
CA ALA A 80 -3.84 -18.24 2.49
C ALA A 80 -5.24 -18.22 1.88
N GLU A 81 -6.09 -19.21 2.19
CA GLU A 81 -7.49 -19.27 1.74
C GLU A 81 -8.26 -17.99 2.14
N LEU A 82 -8.11 -17.51 3.38
CA LEU A 82 -8.72 -16.26 3.82
C LEU A 82 -8.24 -15.06 2.99
N ARG A 83 -6.94 -14.96 2.75
CA ARG A 83 -6.36 -13.87 1.94
C ARG A 83 -6.86 -13.90 0.49
N GLU A 84 -6.99 -15.09 -0.10
CA GLU A 84 -7.55 -15.26 -1.44
C GLU A 84 -9.00 -14.79 -1.52
N THR A 85 -9.79 -14.99 -0.46
CA THR A 85 -11.16 -14.44 -0.34
C THR A 85 -11.21 -12.95 0.05
N GLY A 86 -10.06 -12.29 0.19
CA GLY A 86 -9.96 -10.88 0.57
C GLY A 86 -10.09 -10.60 2.07
N VAL A 87 -10.14 -11.63 2.91
CA VAL A 87 -10.18 -11.48 4.37
C VAL A 87 -8.75 -11.39 4.90
N ILE A 88 -8.46 -10.30 5.62
CA ILE A 88 -7.17 -10.10 6.30
C ILE A 88 -7.42 -10.12 7.81
N PRO A 89 -7.14 -11.24 8.52
CA PRO A 89 -7.43 -11.36 9.95
C PRO A 89 -6.65 -10.36 10.82
N ASP A 90 -5.43 -10.02 10.39
CA ASP A 90 -4.61 -9.02 11.07
C ASP A 90 -5.09 -7.61 10.73
N ARG A 91 -5.75 -6.97 11.70
CA ARG A 91 -6.25 -5.60 11.62
C ARG A 91 -5.16 -4.59 11.23
N GLN A 92 -3.92 -4.75 11.70
CA GLN A 92 -2.83 -3.84 11.36
C GLN A 92 -2.44 -4.00 9.90
N THR A 93 -2.30 -5.24 9.43
CA THR A 93 -2.04 -5.52 8.02
C THR A 93 -3.16 -4.99 7.13
N ALA A 94 -4.42 -5.20 7.51
CA ALA A 94 -5.57 -4.65 6.79
C ALA A 94 -5.55 -3.12 6.72
N GLN A 95 -5.18 -2.46 7.83
CA GLN A 95 -5.04 -1.01 7.89
C GLN A 95 -3.89 -0.51 7.01
N ILE A 96 -2.76 -1.21 6.99
CA ILE A 96 -1.61 -0.86 6.14
C ILE A 96 -2.00 -0.93 4.67
N GLU A 97 -2.65 -2.00 4.22
CA GLU A 97 -3.07 -2.15 2.82
C GLU A 97 -4.09 -1.07 2.43
N ARG A 98 -5.09 -0.79 3.29
CA ARG A 98 -6.02 0.31 3.08
C ARG A 98 -5.31 1.67 2.96
N LEU A 99 -4.30 1.92 3.80
CA LEU A 99 -3.56 3.17 3.77
C LEU A 99 -2.68 3.29 2.52
N LYS A 100 -2.06 2.19 2.06
CA LYS A 100 -1.32 2.16 0.79
C LYS A 100 -2.22 2.53 -0.37
N GLU A 101 -3.41 1.94 -0.43
CA GLU A 101 -4.40 2.22 -1.48
C GLU A 101 -4.79 3.72 -1.48
N GLN A 102 -5.11 4.26 -0.30
CA GLN A 102 -5.42 5.69 -0.16
C GLN A 102 -4.26 6.59 -0.58
N VAL A 103 -3.04 6.25 -0.18
CA VAL A 103 -1.84 7.02 -0.56
C VAL A 103 -1.60 6.95 -2.07
N SER A 104 -1.82 5.80 -2.70
CA SER A 104 -1.70 5.66 -4.16
C SER A 104 -2.71 6.56 -4.87
N GLY A 105 -4.00 6.45 -4.51
CA GLY A 105 -5.06 7.26 -5.10
C GLY A 105 -4.88 8.76 -4.86
N LEU A 106 -4.35 9.16 -3.69
CA LEU A 106 -4.01 10.56 -3.43
C LEU A 106 -2.87 11.06 -4.30
N LYS A 107 -1.82 10.26 -4.52
CA LYS A 107 -0.71 10.61 -5.40
C LYS A 107 -1.15 10.78 -6.85
N GLU A 108 -1.99 9.87 -7.34
CA GLU A 108 -2.55 9.96 -8.69
C GLU A 108 -3.39 11.23 -8.88
N ARG A 109 -4.26 11.52 -7.90
CA ARG A 109 -5.05 12.76 -7.91
C ARG A 109 -4.19 14.01 -7.85
N LEU A 110 -3.10 13.99 -7.08
CA LEU A 110 -2.17 15.12 -7.00
C LEU A 110 -1.47 15.33 -8.34
N ALA A 111 -0.94 14.28 -8.95
CA ALA A 111 -0.30 14.36 -10.27
C ALA A 111 -1.24 14.91 -11.34
N ALA A 112 -2.49 14.44 -11.38
CA ALA A 112 -3.49 14.95 -12.33
C ALA A 112 -3.81 16.45 -12.10
N ARG A 113 -3.78 16.92 -10.84
CA ARG A 113 -4.00 18.34 -10.53
C ARG A 113 -2.79 19.18 -10.91
N ASP A 114 -1.58 18.70 -10.67
CA ASP A 114 -0.35 19.39 -11.07
C ASP A 114 -0.29 19.56 -12.59
N GLU A 115 -0.68 18.52 -13.36
CA GLU A 115 -0.79 18.61 -14.81
C GLU A 115 -1.83 19.64 -15.27
N GLN A 116 -3.02 19.65 -14.65
CA GLN A 116 -4.05 20.65 -14.93
C GLN A 116 -3.59 22.08 -14.63
N ILE A 117 -2.90 22.28 -13.49
CA ILE A 117 -2.36 23.58 -13.10
C ILE A 117 -1.29 24.03 -14.10
N GLY A 118 -0.42 23.12 -14.53
CA GLY A 118 0.57 23.38 -15.58
C GLY A 118 -0.10 23.86 -16.87
N GLY A 119 -1.07 23.10 -17.38
CA GLY A 119 -1.78 23.46 -18.61
C GLY A 119 -2.54 24.80 -18.52
N LEU A 120 -3.15 25.11 -17.37
CA LEU A 120 -3.80 26.41 -17.14
C LEU A 120 -2.79 27.55 -17.07
N THR A 121 -1.61 27.30 -16.50
CA THR A 121 -0.52 28.29 -16.41
C THR A 121 0.01 28.61 -17.81
N ASP A 122 0.31 27.59 -18.61
CA ASP A 122 0.76 27.75 -20.00
C ASP A 122 -0.28 28.50 -20.85
N CYS A 123 -1.56 28.15 -20.69
CA CYS A 123 -2.65 28.83 -21.38
C CYS A 123 -2.70 30.31 -21.02
N ARG A 124 -2.59 30.63 -19.71
CA ARG A 124 -2.57 32.00 -19.22
C ARG A 124 -1.40 32.79 -19.78
N GLU A 125 -0.19 32.23 -19.77
CA GLU A 125 1.01 32.88 -20.30
C GLU A 125 0.89 33.19 -21.79
N ARG A 126 0.39 32.23 -22.57
CA ARG A 126 0.13 32.43 -24.01
C ARG A 126 -0.90 33.52 -24.26
N ALA A 127 -2.01 33.52 -23.53
CA ALA A 127 -3.06 34.53 -23.68
C ALA A 127 -2.53 35.94 -23.36
N LEU A 128 -1.78 36.09 -22.26
CA LEU A 128 -1.18 37.37 -21.90
C LEU A 128 -0.18 37.85 -22.96
N SER A 129 0.65 36.95 -23.48
CA SER A 129 1.61 37.27 -24.55
C SER A 129 0.92 37.72 -25.84
N GLN A 130 -0.17 37.04 -26.22
CA GLN A 130 -0.98 37.42 -27.39
C GLN A 130 -1.65 38.78 -27.21
N ILE A 131 -2.24 39.06 -26.04
CA ILE A 131 -2.85 40.35 -25.75
C ILE A 131 -1.81 41.47 -25.80
N ALA A 132 -0.62 41.26 -25.24
CA ALA A 132 0.47 42.23 -25.30
C ALA A 132 0.91 42.51 -26.74
N ALA A 133 1.09 41.46 -27.55
CA ALA A 133 1.43 41.59 -28.97
C ALA A 133 0.35 42.34 -29.76
N GLN A 134 -0.93 42.04 -29.52
CA GLN A 134 -2.05 42.74 -30.14
C GLN A 134 -2.09 44.22 -29.77
N ARG A 135 -1.84 44.56 -28.49
CA ARG A 135 -1.77 45.95 -28.04
C ARG A 135 -0.67 46.74 -28.75
N MET A 136 0.54 46.17 -28.82
CA MET A 136 1.67 46.80 -29.53
C MET A 136 1.35 47.06 -31.01
N GLU A 137 0.67 46.11 -31.67
CA GLU A 137 0.29 46.25 -33.07
C GLU A 137 -0.80 47.33 -33.28
N ILE A 138 -1.77 47.44 -32.38
CA ILE A 138 -2.79 48.50 -32.41
C ILE A 138 -2.15 49.88 -32.23
N GLU A 139 -1.23 50.01 -31.27
CA GLU A 139 -0.49 51.24 -31.03
C GLU A 139 0.34 51.65 -32.25
N ARG A 140 1.07 50.69 -32.85
CA ARG A 140 1.83 50.92 -34.09
C ARG A 140 0.95 51.42 -35.22
N ARG A 141 -0.19 50.76 -35.48
CA ARG A 141 -1.15 51.17 -36.54
C ARG A 141 -1.73 52.55 -36.28
N SER A 142 -2.07 52.84 -35.03
CA SER A 142 -2.65 54.13 -34.63
C SER A 142 -1.64 55.28 -34.73
N GLY A 143 -0.37 55.01 -34.41
CA GLY A 143 0.74 55.95 -34.59
C GLY A 143 1.04 56.24 -36.07
N SER A 144 1.05 55.22 -36.94
CA SER A 144 1.23 55.41 -38.39
C SER A 144 0.05 56.12 -39.07
N ALA A 145 -1.19 55.87 -38.62
CA ALA A 145 -2.39 56.56 -39.12
C ALA A 145 -2.44 58.05 -38.77
N ARG A 146 -1.64 58.48 -37.79
CA ARG A 146 -1.50 59.87 -37.35
C ARG A 146 -0.40 60.65 -38.09
N SER A 147 0.18 60.06 -39.15
CA SER A 147 1.01 60.77 -40.12
C SER A 147 0.11 61.65 -41.02
N PRO A 148 0.48 62.92 -41.32
CA PRO A 148 -0.44 63.88 -41.92
C PRO A 148 -0.92 63.40 -43.29
N ARG A 149 -2.24 63.28 -43.45
CA ARG A 149 -2.87 63.06 -44.75
C ARG A 149 -2.41 64.15 -45.71
N ARG A 150 -1.80 63.71 -46.82
CA ARG A 150 -1.32 64.49 -47.96
C ARG A 150 -2.20 65.72 -48.21
N SER A 151 -1.59 66.90 -48.12
CA SER A 151 -2.15 68.16 -48.57
C SER A 151 -2.46 68.07 -50.07
N TRP A 152 -3.72 68.25 -50.45
CA TRP A 152 -4.10 68.44 -51.85
C TRP A 152 -3.69 69.85 -52.29
N PRO A 153 -3.07 70.01 -53.47
CA PRO A 153 -2.64 71.32 -53.95
C PRO A 153 -3.88 72.15 -54.31
N ARG A 154 -4.03 73.30 -53.64
CA ARG A 154 -4.98 74.34 -54.06
C ARG A 154 -4.39 75.06 -55.27
N TYR A 155 -5.00 74.87 -56.43
CA TYR A 155 -4.76 75.73 -57.59
C TYR A 155 -5.35 77.12 -57.32
N THR A 156 -4.53 78.15 -57.57
CA THR A 156 -4.87 79.57 -57.47
C THR A 156 -5.44 80.09 -58.78
N THR A 157 -6.54 80.84 -58.73
CA THR A 157 -6.88 81.91 -59.69
C THR A 157 -7.64 82.99 -58.94
#